data_AF-A0A7C0X603-F1
#
_entry.id   AF-A0A7C0X603-F1
#
_cell.length_a   1.000
_cell.length_b   1.000
_cell.length_c   1.000
_cell.angle_alpha   90.00
_cell.angle_beta   90.00
_cell.angle_gamma   90.00
#
_symmetry.space_group_name_H-M   'P 1'
#
loop_
_entity.id
_entity.type
_entity.pdbx_description
1 polymer ?
#
loop_
_entity_poly.entity_id
_entity_poly.type
_entity_poly.pdbx_seq_one_letter_code
_entity_poly.pdbx_strand_id
1 'polypeptide(L)'
;MSPSALDVVFSKKFARLPSEMSPFADGSCVAVVFANGVVMLLDAGGEVLWEHTLEGRPASVGVTPEGQHIYVSTDRGLVIFDRSGNQLRRVKERVDNAVLSPDGRFAFLGVSDATKHTSSVSLYDATKKGLLKRHPGAVVWREKFDDAYQFFAGARDGSRVVLGFARRVVCMDAEQTLVFDHRTASSVKGLAVLPDMSRVFFSTFDGHVVGLGLDGRRVYSAEAGEEVGKIACDGKGDWIIAASRLKPMIFMFDRDGKLVWHFPVPSRPIHVWLSDDADSIAVCCGNDELLMCRNYFMQPEQRVQRALRLINERDYASLSLQVLARSSAESLTTLVNAVKDGTVQESSYKLIGKLPEQTLSRVIGAMVLDDAPGQLFRCLATFYMRALPLVLQHVGNLDDGARQNFYGRLAVAAVRGKDARLFDLLGLIHLHRGELVPAVKRFFEAVSMENCPEPAMEHLREAREALEQAKATSEVDKLFTTFV
;
A
#
# COMPACT_ATOMS: atom_id res chain seq x y z
N MET A 1 -10.57 -23.68 5.96
CA MET A 1 -10.94 -22.39 6.58
C MET A 1 -10.76 -21.32 5.52
N SER A 2 -11.81 -20.58 5.19
CA SER A 2 -11.70 -19.40 4.33
C SER A 2 -10.66 -18.45 4.92
N PRO A 3 -9.70 -17.92 4.13
CA PRO A 3 -8.81 -16.90 4.65
C PRO A 3 -9.65 -15.72 5.16
N SER A 4 -9.35 -15.23 6.36
CA SER A 4 -10.01 -14.05 6.90
C SER A 4 -9.79 -12.90 5.92
N ALA A 5 -10.85 -12.15 5.62
CA ALA A 5 -10.77 -10.99 4.71
C ALA A 5 -9.78 -9.92 5.21
N LEU A 6 -9.51 -9.93 6.53
CA LEU A 6 -8.55 -9.09 7.21
C LEU A 6 -7.53 -9.91 7.99
N ASP A 7 -6.30 -9.41 8.07
CA ASP A 7 -5.29 -9.83 9.07
C ASP A 7 -5.08 -8.67 10.03
N VAL A 8 -5.12 -8.94 11.33
CA VAL A 8 -4.92 -7.91 12.35
C VAL A 8 -3.41 -7.72 12.53
N VAL A 9 -2.88 -6.59 12.06
CA VAL A 9 -1.47 -6.23 12.20
C VAL A 9 -1.15 -5.94 13.66
N PHE A 10 -1.99 -5.15 14.32
CA PHE A 10 -1.97 -4.98 15.76
C PHE A 10 -3.37 -4.72 16.31
N SER A 11 -3.57 -5.11 17.57
CA SER A 11 -4.71 -4.72 18.39
C SER A 11 -4.16 -4.19 19.70
N LYS A 12 -4.42 -2.91 20.00
CA LYS A 12 -3.85 -2.24 21.17
C LYS A 12 -4.96 -1.59 21.97
N LYS A 13 -5.08 -2.03 23.22
CA LYS A 13 -5.98 -1.42 24.20
C LYS A 13 -5.27 -0.26 24.89
N PHE A 14 -5.90 0.90 24.86
CA PHE A 14 -5.45 2.08 25.59
C PHE A 14 -6.20 2.19 26.90
N ALA A 15 -5.63 2.89 27.88
CA ALA A 15 -6.32 3.22 29.11
C ALA A 15 -7.36 4.35 28.93
N ARG A 16 -7.62 4.75 27.69
CA ARG A 16 -8.28 6.01 27.31
C ARG A 16 -9.09 5.76 26.04
N LEU A 17 -10.28 6.36 25.96
CA LEU A 17 -11.18 6.18 24.83
C LEU A 17 -10.70 6.98 23.60
N PRO A 18 -10.30 6.32 22.50
CA PRO A 18 -9.99 7.01 21.26
C PRO A 18 -11.30 7.56 20.66
N SER A 19 -11.32 8.84 20.35
CA SER A 19 -12.52 9.53 19.85
C SER A 19 -12.47 9.75 18.34
N GLU A 20 -11.31 10.08 17.79
CA GLU A 20 -11.11 10.32 16.37
C GLU A 20 -9.68 9.97 15.97
N MET A 21 -9.49 9.66 14.69
CA MET A 21 -8.19 9.34 14.14
C MET A 21 -8.06 9.91 12.73
N SER A 22 -6.85 10.33 12.40
CA SER A 22 -6.47 10.77 11.07
C SER A 22 -5.10 10.17 10.75
N PRO A 23 -5.05 9.20 9.85
CA PRO A 23 -3.80 8.63 9.38
C PRO A 23 -3.27 9.32 8.14
N PHE A 24 -2.03 8.98 7.85
CA PHE A 24 -1.27 9.48 6.74
C PHE A 24 -1.77 8.80 5.46
N ALA A 25 -1.71 9.49 4.32
CA ALA A 25 -2.23 8.96 3.05
C ALA A 25 -1.56 7.64 2.63
N ASP A 26 -0.29 7.48 2.99
CA ASP A 26 0.52 6.28 2.74
C ASP A 26 0.28 5.12 3.75
N GLY A 27 -0.52 5.34 4.79
CA GLY A 27 -0.76 4.37 5.86
C GLY A 27 0.42 4.13 6.80
N SER A 28 1.50 4.92 6.71
CA SER A 28 2.71 4.73 7.52
C SER A 28 2.51 5.09 9.00
N CYS A 29 1.62 6.04 9.28
CA CYS A 29 1.34 6.52 10.62
C CYS A 29 -0.15 6.85 10.81
N VAL A 30 -0.62 6.83 12.06
CA VAL A 30 -1.96 7.27 12.46
C VAL A 30 -1.90 8.23 13.65
N ALA A 31 -2.46 9.43 13.47
CA ALA A 31 -2.69 10.35 14.58
C ALA A 31 -4.04 10.02 15.23
N VAL A 32 -4.07 9.88 16.54
CA VAL A 32 -5.27 9.51 17.31
C VAL A 32 -5.47 10.50 18.44
N VAL A 33 -6.69 10.98 18.59
CA VAL A 33 -7.10 11.81 19.74
C VAL A 33 -8.01 11.03 20.68
N PHE A 34 -7.85 11.32 21.97
CA PHE A 34 -8.53 10.63 23.05
C PHE A 34 -9.42 11.61 23.81
N ALA A 35 -10.57 11.12 24.28
CA ALA A 35 -11.61 11.93 24.91
C ALA A 35 -11.13 12.72 26.16
N ASN A 36 -10.02 12.31 26.78
CA ASN A 36 -9.46 12.92 27.98
C ASN A 36 -8.41 14.01 27.72
N GLY A 37 -8.24 14.47 26.47
CA GLY A 37 -7.27 15.53 26.19
C GLY A 37 -5.91 15.04 25.70
N VAL A 38 -5.80 13.83 25.15
CA VAL A 38 -4.51 13.30 24.68
C VAL A 38 -4.51 13.17 23.16
N VAL A 39 -3.36 13.44 22.53
CA VAL A 39 -3.08 13.07 21.14
C VAL A 39 -1.84 12.18 21.10
N MET A 40 -1.86 11.16 20.24
CA MET A 40 -0.73 10.29 19.95
C MET A 40 -0.52 10.18 18.45
N LEU A 41 0.73 10.00 18.04
CA LEU A 41 1.06 9.49 16.73
C LEU A 41 1.60 8.07 16.86
N LEU A 42 1.00 7.14 16.12
CA LEU A 42 1.44 5.75 16.06
C LEU A 42 1.99 5.42 14.68
N ASP A 43 2.95 4.52 14.59
CA ASP A 43 3.36 3.93 13.31
C ASP A 43 2.39 2.83 12.84
N ALA A 44 2.62 2.30 11.64
CA ALA A 44 1.84 1.19 11.08
C ALA A 44 1.89 -0.11 11.90
N GLY A 45 2.89 -0.25 12.79
CA GLY A 45 3.01 -1.38 13.73
C GLY A 45 2.30 -1.15 15.07
N GLY A 46 1.79 0.06 15.32
CA GLY A 46 1.12 0.42 16.58
C GLY A 46 2.06 0.89 17.68
N GLU A 47 3.33 1.13 17.35
CA GLU A 47 4.28 1.78 18.25
C GLU A 47 3.97 3.27 18.37
N VAL A 48 4.04 3.78 19.59
CA VAL A 48 3.78 5.20 19.85
C VAL A 48 5.04 5.98 19.53
N LEU A 49 5.00 6.80 18.48
CA LEU A 49 6.09 7.66 18.09
C LEU A 49 6.22 8.85 19.05
N TRP A 50 5.09 9.44 19.44
CA TRP A 50 5.01 10.47 20.47
C TRP A 50 3.60 10.59 21.07
N GLU A 51 3.51 11.24 22.23
CA GLU A 51 2.27 11.55 22.95
C GLU A 51 2.31 12.98 23.50
N HIS A 52 1.19 13.71 23.38
CA HIS A 52 1.00 15.00 24.04
C HIS A 52 -0.33 15.07 24.81
N THR A 53 -0.28 15.74 25.97
CA THR A 53 -1.48 16.20 26.66
C THR A 53 -1.85 17.60 26.17
N LEU A 54 -3.08 17.74 25.72
CA LEU A 54 -3.67 18.95 25.18
C LEU A 54 -4.43 19.70 26.27
N GLU A 55 -4.47 21.01 26.14
CA GLU A 55 -5.40 21.83 26.91
C GLU A 55 -6.77 21.81 26.25
N GLY A 56 -7.75 21.24 26.95
CA GLY A 56 -9.13 21.13 26.46
C GLY A 56 -9.47 19.74 25.93
N ARG A 57 -10.74 19.54 25.60
CA ARG A 57 -11.25 18.30 25.03
C ARG A 57 -11.04 18.33 23.51
N PRO A 58 -10.28 17.38 22.93
CA PRO A 58 -10.13 17.29 21.49
C PRO A 58 -11.45 16.93 20.85
N ALA A 59 -11.71 17.58 19.72
CA ALA A 59 -12.92 17.42 18.93
C ALA A 59 -12.63 16.72 17.61
N SER A 60 -11.50 17.00 16.95
CA SER A 60 -11.07 16.35 15.72
C SER A 60 -9.55 16.40 15.55
N VAL A 61 -9.02 15.50 14.73
CA VAL A 61 -7.62 15.44 14.32
C VAL A 61 -7.53 15.33 12.81
N GLY A 62 -6.57 16.02 12.20
CA GLY A 62 -6.30 15.97 10.78
C GLY A 62 -4.81 15.89 10.51
N VAL A 63 -4.42 15.28 9.39
CA VAL A 63 -3.04 15.24 8.90
C VAL A 63 -2.99 15.78 7.48
N THR A 64 -1.97 16.57 7.15
CA THR A 64 -1.68 16.90 5.75
C THR A 64 -1.41 15.62 4.95
N PRO A 65 -1.75 15.53 3.66
CA PRO A 65 -1.49 14.35 2.83
C PRO A 65 -0.02 13.89 2.82
N GLU A 66 0.92 14.84 2.86
CA GLU A 66 2.36 14.58 2.94
C GLU A 66 2.84 14.12 4.33
N GLY A 67 1.95 14.06 5.33
CA GLY A 67 2.29 13.66 6.69
C GLY A 67 3.17 14.64 7.48
N GLN A 68 3.36 15.87 6.98
CA GLN A 68 4.27 16.84 7.60
C GLN A 68 3.67 17.52 8.84
N HIS A 69 2.37 17.76 8.85
CA HIS A 69 1.69 18.48 9.92
C HIS A 69 0.47 17.72 10.42
N ILE A 70 0.28 17.76 11.74
CA ILE A 70 -0.84 17.14 12.45
C ILE A 70 -1.56 18.23 13.24
N TYR A 71 -2.87 18.33 13.05
CA TYR A 71 -3.71 19.37 13.63
C TYR A 71 -4.72 18.74 14.57
N VAL A 72 -4.89 19.33 15.74
CA VAL A 72 -5.90 18.89 16.70
C VAL A 72 -6.77 20.07 17.09
N SER A 73 -8.06 19.97 16.77
CA SER A 73 -9.06 20.92 17.25
C SER A 73 -9.50 20.53 18.66
N THR A 74 -9.70 21.51 19.51
CA THR A 74 -10.14 21.37 20.90
C THR A 74 -11.16 22.44 21.23
N ASP A 75 -11.95 22.22 22.28
CA ASP A 75 -12.84 23.24 22.83
C ASP A 75 -12.14 24.51 23.35
N ARG A 76 -10.80 24.48 23.47
CA ARG A 76 -9.94 25.62 23.88
C ARG A 76 -9.09 26.20 22.75
N GLY A 77 -9.12 25.62 21.54
CA GLY A 77 -8.15 26.01 20.51
C GLY A 77 -7.84 25.00 19.43
N LEU A 78 -7.04 25.41 18.45
CA LEU A 78 -6.36 24.55 17.48
C LEU A 78 -4.88 24.43 17.87
N VAL A 79 -4.35 23.20 17.88
CA VAL A 79 -2.94 22.90 18.12
C VAL A 79 -2.35 22.25 16.87
N ILE A 80 -1.14 22.65 16.47
CA ILE A 80 -0.44 22.14 15.29
C ILE A 80 0.90 21.57 15.71
N PHE A 81 1.15 20.32 15.32
CA PHE A 81 2.38 19.60 15.51
C PHE A 81 3.07 19.36 14.16
N ASP A 82 4.40 19.30 14.15
CA ASP A 82 5.12 18.64 13.07
C ASP A 82 5.07 17.11 13.22
N ARG A 83 5.56 16.39 12.21
CA ARG A 83 5.64 14.92 12.23
C ARG A 83 6.41 14.37 13.44
N SER A 84 7.40 15.11 13.94
CA SER A 84 8.23 14.72 15.10
C SER A 84 7.58 14.99 16.45
N GLY A 85 6.40 15.63 16.48
CA GLY A 85 5.67 15.96 17.71
C GLY A 85 6.03 17.34 18.27
N ASN A 86 6.84 18.15 17.59
CA ASN A 86 7.08 19.50 18.08
C ASN A 86 5.83 20.36 17.84
N GLN A 87 5.33 20.99 18.91
CA GLN A 87 4.22 21.92 18.79
C GLN A 87 4.68 23.19 18.08
N LEU A 88 4.27 23.36 16.82
CA LEU A 88 4.62 24.52 15.99
C LEU A 88 3.80 25.76 16.35
N ARG A 89 2.51 25.55 16.65
CA ARG A 89 1.58 26.66 16.89
C ARG A 89 0.38 26.23 17.72
N ARG A 90 -0.14 27.19 18.49
CA ARG A 90 -1.44 27.10 19.16
C ARG A 90 -2.27 28.35 18.93
N VAL A 91 -3.56 28.13 18.79
CA VAL A 91 -4.57 29.15 18.57
C VAL A 91 -5.63 29.00 19.63
N LYS A 92 -6.02 30.11 20.28
CA LYS A 92 -6.94 30.09 21.43
C LYS A 92 -8.42 30.27 21.06
N GLU A 93 -8.74 30.19 19.77
CA GLU A 93 -10.12 30.29 19.30
C GLU A 93 -10.75 28.90 19.25
N ARG A 94 -11.97 28.77 19.76
CA ARG A 94 -12.70 27.51 19.73
C ARG A 94 -12.93 27.11 18.27
N VAL A 95 -12.46 25.92 17.93
CA VAL A 95 -12.65 25.29 16.62
C VAL A 95 -13.16 23.89 16.91
N ASP A 96 -14.33 23.54 16.38
CA ASP A 96 -14.89 22.20 16.58
C ASP A 96 -14.30 21.23 15.57
N ASN A 97 -14.11 21.65 14.31
CA ASN A 97 -13.51 20.84 13.26
C ASN A 97 -12.57 21.67 12.38
N ALA A 98 -11.50 21.05 11.88
CA ALA A 98 -10.55 21.69 10.98
C ALA A 98 -10.15 20.72 9.86
N VAL A 99 -10.17 21.18 8.63
CA VAL A 99 -9.56 20.49 7.48
C VAL A 99 -8.61 21.45 6.79
N LEU A 100 -7.45 20.95 6.39
CA LEU A 100 -6.43 21.74 5.69
C LEU A 100 -6.12 21.17 4.32
N SER A 101 -5.72 22.09 3.44
CA SER A 101 -5.10 21.78 2.15
C SER A 101 -3.73 21.11 2.33
N PRO A 102 -3.16 20.44 1.31
CA PRO A 102 -1.96 19.64 1.48
C PRO A 102 -0.73 20.51 1.67
N ASP A 103 -0.72 21.65 1.01
CA ASP A 103 0.26 22.72 1.12
C ASP A 103 0.08 23.57 2.39
N GLY A 104 -0.92 23.25 3.23
CA GLY A 104 -1.25 23.99 4.45
C GLY A 104 -1.70 25.43 4.20
N ARG A 105 -1.93 25.82 2.94
CA ARG A 105 -2.31 27.17 2.53
C ARG A 105 -3.73 27.53 2.91
N PHE A 106 -4.66 26.59 2.84
CA PHE A 106 -6.06 26.82 3.12
C PHE A 106 -6.51 25.95 4.28
N ALA A 107 -7.33 26.52 5.17
CA ALA A 107 -7.93 25.79 6.27
C ALA A 107 -9.41 26.11 6.36
N PHE A 108 -10.26 25.09 6.29
CA PHE A 108 -11.66 25.23 6.67
C PHE A 108 -11.79 24.96 8.16
N LEU A 109 -12.33 25.94 8.89
CA LEU A 109 -12.61 25.82 10.32
C LEU A 109 -14.11 25.85 10.52
N GLY A 110 -14.64 24.78 11.09
CA GLY A 110 -16.01 24.67 11.52
C GLY A 110 -16.16 25.03 13.00
N VAL A 111 -17.18 25.82 13.31
CA VAL A 111 -17.64 26.08 14.67
C VAL A 111 -19.14 25.82 14.72
N SER A 112 -19.60 25.01 15.67
CA SER A 112 -21.01 24.77 15.93
C SER A 112 -21.35 25.17 17.37
N ASP A 113 -22.43 25.93 17.51
CA ASP A 113 -23.06 26.22 18.79
C ASP A 113 -24.26 25.27 18.95
N ALA A 114 -24.03 24.17 19.66
CA ALA A 114 -25.07 23.19 19.95
C ALA A 114 -26.23 23.76 20.78
N THR A 115 -26.01 24.83 21.57
CA THR A 115 -27.07 25.44 22.39
C THR A 115 -28.02 26.29 21.55
N LYS A 116 -27.49 26.90 20.48
CA LYS A 116 -28.26 27.74 19.56
C LYS A 116 -28.65 27.01 18.29
N HIS A 117 -28.26 25.75 18.13
CA HIS A 117 -28.41 24.97 16.89
C HIS A 117 -27.90 25.71 15.65
N THR A 118 -26.81 26.47 15.79
CA THR A 118 -26.20 27.21 14.67
C THR A 118 -24.81 26.68 14.40
N SER A 119 -24.34 26.88 13.18
CA SER A 119 -22.94 26.61 12.84
C SER A 119 -22.40 27.63 11.85
N SER A 120 -21.08 27.72 11.79
CA SER A 120 -20.40 28.52 10.79
C SER A 120 -19.17 27.79 10.29
N VAL A 121 -18.89 27.95 9.01
CA VAL A 121 -17.67 27.48 8.38
C VAL A 121 -16.92 28.68 7.85
N SER A 122 -15.64 28.76 8.15
CA SER A 122 -14.78 29.82 7.67
C SER A 122 -13.62 29.20 6.90
N LEU A 123 -13.31 29.76 5.74
CA LEU A 123 -12.09 29.47 5.01
C LEU A 123 -11.03 30.49 5.41
N TYR A 124 -9.85 29.98 5.79
CA TYR A 124 -8.67 30.77 6.11
C TYR A 124 -7.58 30.56 5.08
N ASP A 125 -6.91 31.63 4.69
CA ASP A 125 -5.66 31.60 3.92
C ASP A 125 -4.48 31.77 4.88
N ALA A 126 -3.75 30.69 5.10
CA ALA A 126 -2.58 30.57 5.96
C ALA A 126 -1.38 31.43 5.51
N THR A 127 -1.31 31.76 4.21
CA THR A 127 -0.19 32.53 3.63
C THR A 127 -0.31 34.02 3.91
N LYS A 128 -1.54 34.51 4.12
CA LYS A 128 -1.79 35.88 4.60
C LYS A 128 -1.49 35.91 6.10
N LYS A 129 -0.44 36.64 6.49
CA LYS A 129 0.14 36.67 7.85
C LYS A 129 -0.87 36.32 8.97
N GLY A 130 -0.68 35.13 9.53
CA GLY A 130 -1.34 34.67 10.74
C GLY A 130 -2.63 33.91 10.46
N LEU A 131 -2.51 32.60 10.19
CA LEU A 131 -3.62 31.62 10.10
C LEU A 131 -4.78 31.97 11.05
N LEU A 132 -4.46 32.35 12.29
CA LEU A 132 -5.42 32.53 13.37
C LEU A 132 -5.02 33.60 14.42
N LYS A 133 -4.18 34.59 14.08
CA LYS A 133 -4.26 35.88 14.79
C LYS A 133 -5.43 36.59 14.11
N ARG A 134 -6.35 37.16 14.88
CA ARG A 134 -7.55 37.91 14.47
C ARG A 134 -7.23 39.05 13.47
N HIS A 135 -6.72 38.70 12.30
CA HIS A 135 -6.49 39.56 11.17
C HIS A 135 -7.71 39.34 10.28
N PRO A 136 -8.65 40.28 10.24
CA PRO A 136 -9.79 40.20 9.31
C PRO A 136 -9.38 40.04 7.83
N GLY A 137 -8.08 40.17 7.49
CA GLY A 137 -7.54 39.87 6.15
C GLY A 137 -7.09 38.42 5.90
N ALA A 138 -7.12 37.52 6.89
CA ALA A 138 -6.78 36.10 6.73
C ALA A 138 -8.01 35.19 6.51
N VAL A 139 -9.20 35.65 6.93
CA VAL A 139 -10.47 35.00 6.60
C VAL A 139 -10.78 35.32 5.13
N VAL A 140 -10.83 34.29 4.28
CA VAL A 140 -11.27 34.43 2.89
C VAL A 140 -12.77 34.68 2.87
N TRP A 141 -13.52 33.83 3.58
CA TRP A 141 -14.96 34.00 3.79
C TRP A 141 -15.46 33.26 5.03
N ARG A 142 -16.69 33.59 5.44
CA ARG A 142 -17.43 32.89 6.50
C ARG A 142 -18.88 32.71 6.09
N GLU A 143 -19.33 31.46 6.10
CA GLU A 143 -20.71 31.09 5.89
C GLU A 143 -21.36 30.69 7.21
N LYS A 144 -22.61 31.11 7.43
CA LYS A 144 -23.39 30.79 8.62
C LYS A 144 -24.58 29.92 8.25
N PHE A 145 -24.87 28.95 9.10
CA PHE A 145 -25.98 28.03 8.94
C PHE A 145 -26.87 28.08 10.18
N ASP A 146 -28.18 28.14 9.96
CA ASP A 146 -29.22 28.03 11.00
C ASP A 146 -29.50 26.57 11.40
N ASP A 147 -28.51 25.69 11.21
CA ASP A 147 -28.51 24.31 11.69
C ASP A 147 -27.06 23.95 12.11
N ALA A 148 -26.90 22.97 12.98
CA ALA A 148 -25.61 22.47 13.41
C ALA A 148 -25.12 21.37 12.48
N TYR A 149 -23.98 21.57 11.80
CA TYR A 149 -23.34 20.45 11.12
C TYR A 149 -22.86 19.42 12.17
N GLN A 150 -23.02 18.14 11.84
CA GLN A 150 -22.61 16.99 12.65
C GLN A 150 -21.30 16.38 12.15
N PHE A 151 -21.04 16.51 10.85
CA PHE A 151 -19.87 15.95 10.19
C PHE A 151 -19.24 16.97 9.26
N PHE A 152 -17.92 16.87 9.13
CA PHE A 152 -17.11 17.82 8.40
C PHE A 152 -16.04 17.04 7.63
N ALA A 153 -15.90 17.31 6.34
CA ALA A 153 -14.85 16.75 5.50
C ALA A 153 -14.43 17.83 4.49
N GLY A 154 -13.20 17.79 4.01
CA GLY A 154 -12.74 18.73 2.99
C GLY A 154 -11.87 18.04 1.95
N ALA A 155 -11.85 18.61 0.76
CA ALA A 155 -10.98 18.19 -0.31
C ALA A 155 -9.53 18.31 0.14
N ARG A 156 -8.69 17.33 -0.22
CA ARG A 156 -7.28 17.37 0.17
C ARG A 156 -6.64 18.64 -0.32
N ASP A 157 -6.89 19.07 -1.55
CA ASP A 157 -6.35 20.28 -2.18
C ASP A 157 -6.87 21.61 -1.58
N GLY A 158 -7.79 21.57 -0.63
CA GLY A 158 -8.43 22.75 -0.04
C GLY A 158 -9.43 23.46 -0.95
N SER A 159 -9.77 22.88 -2.11
CA SER A 159 -10.68 23.50 -3.07
C SER A 159 -12.12 23.54 -2.57
N ARG A 160 -12.52 22.62 -1.68
CA ARG A 160 -13.91 22.43 -1.27
C ARG A 160 -14.04 21.89 0.15
N VAL A 161 -15.21 22.11 0.74
CA VAL A 161 -15.63 21.58 2.03
C VAL A 161 -17.02 20.96 1.93
N VAL A 162 -17.23 19.85 2.64
CA VAL A 162 -18.52 19.18 2.79
C VAL A 162 -18.93 19.14 4.25
N LEU A 163 -20.20 19.48 4.46
CA LEU A 163 -20.85 19.54 5.75
C LEU A 163 -22.04 18.58 5.76
N GLY A 164 -22.03 17.67 6.73
CA GLY A 164 -23.13 16.75 6.98
C GLY A 164 -23.95 17.28 8.14
N PHE A 165 -25.18 17.67 7.88
CA PHE A 165 -26.16 18.08 8.90
C PHE A 165 -27.10 16.91 9.22
N ALA A 166 -28.10 17.14 10.07
CA ALA A 166 -29.10 16.12 10.34
C ALA A 166 -29.73 15.59 9.04
N ARG A 167 -30.30 16.44 8.17
CA ARG A 167 -31.04 15.98 6.98
C ARG A 167 -30.53 16.53 5.65
N ARG A 168 -29.28 16.98 5.61
CA ARG A 168 -28.67 17.52 4.38
C ARG A 168 -27.16 17.30 4.35
N VAL A 169 -26.62 17.22 3.15
CA VAL A 169 -25.19 17.25 2.86
C VAL A 169 -24.95 18.45 1.95
N VAL A 170 -24.10 19.37 2.38
CA VAL A 170 -23.81 20.63 1.68
C VAL A 170 -22.35 20.62 1.27
N CYS A 171 -22.07 20.97 0.01
CA CYS A 171 -20.72 21.16 -0.51
C CYS A 171 -20.54 22.62 -0.95
N MET A 172 -19.44 23.23 -0.52
CA MET A 172 -19.05 24.59 -0.92
C MET A 172 -17.61 24.59 -1.43
N ASP A 173 -17.31 25.47 -2.37
CA ASP A 173 -15.95 25.69 -2.86
C ASP A 173 -15.20 26.78 -2.06
N ALA A 174 -13.92 26.94 -2.37
CA ALA A 174 -13.06 27.92 -1.74
C ALA A 174 -13.46 29.38 -2.05
N GLU A 175 -14.30 29.60 -3.06
CA GLU A 175 -14.85 30.88 -3.47
C GLU A 175 -16.19 31.22 -2.78
N GLN A 176 -16.64 30.40 -1.82
CA GLN A 176 -17.94 30.51 -1.13
C GLN A 176 -19.15 30.21 -2.03
N THR A 177 -18.94 29.50 -3.13
CA THR A 177 -20.04 29.05 -4.00
C THR A 177 -20.63 27.76 -3.46
N LEU A 178 -21.96 27.71 -3.40
CA LEU A 178 -22.68 26.46 -3.16
C LEU A 178 -22.53 25.54 -4.38
N VAL A 179 -21.78 24.44 -4.22
CA VAL A 179 -21.62 23.41 -5.24
C VAL A 179 -22.89 22.55 -5.30
N PHE A 180 -23.36 22.07 -4.14
CA PHE A 180 -24.65 21.41 -4.02
C PHE A 180 -25.21 21.48 -2.58
N ASP A 181 -26.53 21.39 -2.46
CA ASP A 181 -27.26 21.14 -1.21
C ASP A 181 -28.19 19.93 -1.42
N HIS A 182 -27.79 18.78 -0.89
CA HIS A 182 -28.50 17.52 -1.06
C HIS A 182 -29.29 17.17 0.20
N ARG A 183 -30.62 17.10 0.09
CA ARG A 183 -31.50 16.69 1.21
C ARG A 183 -31.61 15.19 1.32
N THR A 184 -31.56 14.69 2.56
CA THR A 184 -31.64 13.26 2.87
C THR A 184 -32.92 12.93 3.66
N ALA A 185 -33.45 11.73 3.45
CA ALA A 185 -34.61 11.24 4.19
C ALA A 185 -34.28 10.90 5.65
N SER A 186 -33.05 10.48 5.92
CA SER A 186 -32.58 10.03 7.22
C SER A 186 -31.35 10.80 7.69
N SER A 187 -31.04 10.68 8.99
CA SER A 187 -29.97 11.46 9.62
C SER A 187 -28.61 11.07 9.06
N VAL A 188 -27.80 12.02 8.60
CA VAL A 188 -26.39 11.73 8.24
C VAL A 188 -25.63 11.27 9.49
N LYS A 189 -24.73 10.29 9.36
CA LYS A 189 -23.94 9.70 10.46
C LYS A 189 -22.44 9.57 10.19
N GLY A 190 -22.00 9.89 8.98
CA GLY A 190 -20.61 9.84 8.57
C GLY A 190 -20.41 10.47 7.20
N LEU A 191 -19.19 10.92 6.94
CA LEU A 191 -18.76 11.48 5.66
C LEU A 191 -17.42 10.86 5.27
N ALA A 192 -17.23 10.61 3.98
CA ALA A 192 -15.96 10.32 3.36
C ALA A 192 -15.89 11.05 2.01
N VAL A 193 -14.71 11.51 1.61
CA VAL A 193 -14.52 12.26 0.37
C VAL A 193 -13.34 11.69 -0.39
N LEU A 194 -13.42 11.69 -1.72
CA LEU A 194 -12.26 11.35 -2.52
C LEU A 194 -11.18 12.42 -2.41
N PRO A 195 -9.89 12.06 -2.55
CA PRO A 195 -8.78 13.02 -2.55
C PRO A 195 -8.97 14.19 -3.54
N ASP A 196 -9.51 13.90 -4.72
CA ASP A 196 -9.80 14.87 -5.79
C ASP A 196 -11.18 15.55 -5.65
N MET A 197 -11.94 15.20 -4.61
CA MET A 197 -13.29 15.69 -4.35
C MET A 197 -14.30 15.43 -5.48
N SER A 198 -14.01 14.53 -6.41
CA SER A 198 -14.93 14.19 -7.51
C SER A 198 -16.21 13.51 -7.01
N ARG A 199 -16.13 12.85 -5.85
CA ARG A 199 -17.27 12.21 -5.16
C ARG A 199 -17.23 12.42 -3.66
N VAL A 200 -18.43 12.48 -3.10
CA VAL A 200 -18.69 12.62 -1.67
C VAL A 200 -19.56 11.46 -1.23
N PHE A 201 -19.13 10.69 -0.24
CA PHE A 201 -19.89 9.61 0.36
C PHE A 201 -20.41 10.03 1.73
N PHE A 202 -21.61 9.60 2.06
CA PHE A 202 -22.18 9.79 3.39
C PHE A 202 -22.99 8.56 3.81
N SER A 203 -23.00 8.28 5.10
CA SER A 203 -23.86 7.26 5.69
C SER A 203 -25.07 7.90 6.36
N THR A 204 -26.16 7.16 6.40
CA THR A 204 -27.40 7.58 7.07
C THR A 204 -27.79 6.60 8.17
N PHE A 205 -28.59 7.09 9.12
CA PHE A 205 -29.02 6.33 10.29
C PHE A 205 -29.82 5.08 9.94
N ASP A 206 -30.54 5.08 8.82
CA ASP A 206 -31.30 3.93 8.30
C ASP A 206 -30.42 2.89 7.59
N GLY A 207 -29.09 3.05 7.58
CA GLY A 207 -28.17 2.02 7.12
C GLY A 207 -27.76 2.11 5.65
N HIS A 208 -28.09 3.22 4.98
CA HIS A 208 -27.62 3.48 3.62
C HIS A 208 -26.26 4.17 3.63
N VAL A 209 -25.44 3.84 2.65
CA VAL A 209 -24.26 4.61 2.25
C VAL A 209 -24.52 5.14 0.86
N VAL A 210 -24.49 6.45 0.71
CA VAL A 210 -24.84 7.15 -0.52
C VAL A 210 -23.64 7.92 -1.01
N GLY A 211 -23.33 7.85 -2.31
CA GLY A 211 -22.31 8.69 -2.93
C GLY A 211 -22.94 9.68 -3.90
N LEU A 212 -22.45 10.91 -3.85
CA LEU A 212 -22.86 12.03 -4.69
C LEU A 212 -21.73 12.45 -5.61
N GLY A 213 -22.08 12.76 -6.86
CA GLY A 213 -21.21 13.54 -7.74
C GLY A 213 -21.24 15.03 -7.37
N LEU A 214 -20.35 15.81 -7.99
CA LEU A 214 -20.31 17.27 -7.80
C LEU A 214 -21.54 18.01 -8.34
N ASP A 215 -22.36 17.36 -9.17
CA ASP A 215 -23.66 17.86 -9.61
C ASP A 215 -24.77 17.64 -8.56
N GLY A 216 -24.44 17.10 -7.39
CA GLY A 216 -25.37 16.79 -6.31
C GLY A 216 -26.25 15.57 -6.57
N ARG A 217 -26.06 14.86 -7.69
CA ARG A 217 -26.82 13.66 -8.01
C ARG A 217 -26.20 12.44 -7.34
N ARG A 218 -27.06 11.50 -6.97
CA ARG A 218 -26.66 10.20 -6.42
C ARG A 218 -26.06 9.33 -7.53
N VAL A 219 -24.81 8.94 -7.35
CA VAL A 219 -24.03 8.09 -8.27
C VAL A 219 -23.65 6.75 -7.64
N TYR A 220 -23.89 6.58 -6.34
CA TYR A 220 -23.55 5.37 -5.60
C TYR A 220 -24.59 5.08 -4.51
N SER A 221 -24.78 3.79 -4.23
CA SER A 221 -25.61 3.34 -3.12
C SER A 221 -25.17 1.98 -2.61
N ALA A 222 -25.01 1.86 -1.31
CA ALA A 222 -24.93 0.58 -0.63
C ALA A 222 -25.91 0.54 0.55
N GLU A 223 -26.30 -0.65 0.96
CA GLU A 223 -27.16 -0.88 2.11
C GLU A 223 -26.50 -1.93 3.01
N ALA A 224 -26.24 -1.55 4.26
CA ALA A 224 -25.65 -2.46 5.25
C ALA A 224 -26.69 -3.38 5.91
N GLY A 225 -27.98 -3.10 5.72
CA GLY A 225 -29.08 -3.80 6.40
C GLY A 225 -29.19 -3.49 7.90
N GLU A 226 -28.44 -2.50 8.40
CA GLU A 226 -28.49 -2.01 9.78
C GLU A 226 -27.90 -0.60 9.89
N GLU A 227 -28.04 0.05 11.05
CA GLU A 227 -27.53 1.41 11.27
C GLU A 227 -26.01 1.51 11.05
N VAL A 228 -25.60 2.42 10.15
CA VAL A 228 -24.21 2.70 9.85
C VAL A 228 -23.76 4.01 10.53
N GLY A 229 -22.54 3.98 11.06
CA GLY A 229 -21.86 5.10 11.71
C GLY A 229 -20.87 5.76 10.76
N LYS A 230 -19.62 5.91 11.23
CA LYS A 230 -18.52 6.46 10.42
C LYS A 230 -18.24 5.57 9.21
N ILE A 231 -17.85 6.19 8.12
CA ILE A 231 -17.43 5.55 6.87
C ILE A 231 -16.07 6.09 6.43
N ALA A 232 -15.36 5.34 5.60
CA ALA A 232 -14.17 5.79 4.89
C ALA A 232 -14.13 5.17 3.49
N CYS A 233 -13.43 5.80 2.55
CA CYS A 233 -13.25 5.29 1.19
C CYS A 233 -11.76 5.30 0.83
N ASP A 234 -11.38 4.49 -0.15
CA ASP A 234 -10.04 4.51 -0.72
C ASP A 234 -9.87 5.73 -1.66
N GLY A 235 -8.67 5.89 -2.23
CA GLY A 235 -8.31 7.07 -3.01
C GLY A 235 -9.04 7.15 -4.36
N LYS A 236 -9.67 6.06 -4.80
CA LYS A 236 -10.40 5.97 -6.07
C LYS A 236 -11.91 5.85 -5.89
N GLY A 237 -12.39 5.55 -4.67
CA GLY A 237 -13.78 5.23 -4.41
C GLY A 237 -14.19 3.87 -4.96
N ASP A 238 -13.21 2.97 -5.18
CA ASP A 238 -13.46 1.58 -5.53
C ASP A 238 -13.89 0.77 -4.30
N TRP A 239 -13.52 1.23 -3.10
CA TRP A 239 -13.77 0.55 -1.85
C TRP A 239 -14.29 1.51 -0.78
N ILE A 240 -15.39 1.13 -0.13
CA ILE A 240 -15.99 1.91 0.95
C ILE A 240 -16.15 1.02 2.18
N ILE A 241 -15.57 1.44 3.30
CA ILE A 241 -15.73 0.77 4.58
C ILE A 241 -16.73 1.51 5.46
N ALA A 242 -17.54 0.76 6.20
CA ALA A 242 -18.59 1.27 7.06
C ALA A 242 -18.56 0.63 8.45
N ALA A 243 -18.70 1.44 9.49
CA ALA A 243 -18.79 1.01 10.88
C ALA A 243 -20.24 0.73 11.28
N SER A 244 -20.54 -0.44 11.83
CA SER A 244 -21.85 -0.70 12.43
C SER A 244 -22.06 0.11 13.71
N ARG A 245 -23.27 0.65 13.92
CA ARG A 245 -23.66 1.26 15.20
C ARG A 245 -24.29 0.27 16.18
N LEU A 246 -24.82 -0.84 15.69
CA LEU A 246 -25.55 -1.81 16.51
C LEU A 246 -24.69 -3.02 16.88
N LYS A 247 -23.81 -3.44 15.99
CA LYS A 247 -23.01 -4.65 16.14
C LYS A 247 -21.52 -4.32 16.22
N PRO A 248 -20.71 -5.16 16.86
CA PRO A 248 -19.27 -5.02 16.86
C PRO A 248 -18.69 -5.51 15.54
N MET A 249 -19.01 -4.83 14.43
CA MET A 249 -18.58 -5.23 13.09
C MET A 249 -18.39 -4.03 12.14
N ILE A 250 -17.54 -4.25 11.14
CA ILE A 250 -17.34 -3.33 10.02
C ILE A 250 -17.69 -4.05 8.71
N PHE A 251 -18.12 -3.28 7.72
CA PHE A 251 -18.54 -3.75 6.40
C PHE A 251 -17.65 -3.13 5.32
N MET A 252 -17.36 -3.88 4.27
CA MET A 252 -16.71 -3.38 3.06
C MET A 252 -17.61 -3.54 1.86
N PHE A 253 -17.77 -2.46 1.11
CA PHE A 253 -18.53 -2.39 -0.13
C PHE A 253 -17.60 -2.09 -1.31
N ASP A 254 -17.91 -2.67 -2.47
CA ASP A 254 -17.24 -2.34 -3.71
C ASP A 254 -17.83 -1.06 -4.35
N ARG A 255 -17.26 -0.67 -5.50
CA ARG A 255 -17.67 0.51 -6.30
C ARG A 255 -19.11 0.49 -6.79
N ASP A 256 -19.72 -0.69 -6.85
CA ASP A 256 -21.09 -0.88 -7.31
C ASP A 256 -22.07 -0.90 -6.12
N GLY A 257 -21.55 -0.80 -4.89
CA GLY A 257 -22.35 -0.77 -3.66
C GLY A 257 -22.66 -2.14 -3.10
N LYS A 258 -22.04 -3.19 -3.62
CA LYS A 258 -22.26 -4.56 -3.17
C LYS A 258 -21.44 -4.83 -1.92
N LEU A 259 -22.06 -5.44 -0.92
CA LEU A 259 -21.36 -5.92 0.27
C LEU A 259 -20.40 -7.06 -0.14
N VAL A 260 -19.11 -6.83 0.09
CA VAL A 260 -18.05 -7.78 -0.26
C VAL A 260 -17.75 -8.69 0.92
N TRP A 261 -17.58 -8.10 2.10
CA TRP A 261 -17.38 -8.82 3.34
C TRP A 261 -17.78 -7.97 4.55
N HIS A 262 -17.94 -8.64 5.68
CA HIS A 262 -18.03 -8.02 6.99
C HIS A 262 -17.02 -8.66 7.94
N PHE A 263 -16.53 -7.91 8.91
CA PHE A 263 -15.52 -8.39 9.85
C PHE A 263 -15.91 -8.04 11.30
N PRO A 264 -15.93 -9.01 12.22
CA PRO A 264 -16.18 -8.76 13.62
C PRO A 264 -14.97 -8.04 14.24
N VAL A 265 -15.24 -6.99 15.02
CA VAL A 265 -14.23 -6.25 15.78
C VAL A 265 -14.47 -6.46 17.28
N PRO A 266 -13.49 -6.18 18.17
CA PRO A 266 -13.62 -6.50 19.60
C PRO A 266 -14.76 -5.80 20.33
N SER A 267 -15.17 -4.62 19.86
CA SER A 267 -16.30 -3.85 20.42
C SER A 267 -16.88 -2.92 19.35
N ARG A 268 -18.01 -2.26 19.66
CA ARG A 268 -18.70 -1.34 18.75
C ARG A 268 -17.72 -0.33 18.15
N PRO A 269 -17.58 -0.28 16.81
CA PRO A 269 -16.67 0.65 16.17
C PRO A 269 -17.18 2.09 16.34
N ILE A 270 -16.26 2.98 16.70
CA ILE A 270 -16.46 4.43 16.86
C ILE A 270 -15.99 5.16 15.61
N HIS A 271 -14.83 4.76 15.07
CA HIS A 271 -14.22 5.36 13.90
C HIS A 271 -13.58 4.29 13.02
N VAL A 272 -13.60 4.52 11.71
CA VAL A 272 -12.93 3.67 10.71
C VAL A 272 -12.11 4.53 9.78
N TRP A 273 -11.06 3.96 9.21
CA TRP A 273 -10.29 4.55 8.14
C TRP A 273 -9.86 3.47 7.16
N LEU A 274 -9.69 3.87 5.90
CA LEU A 274 -9.21 3.05 4.81
C LEU A 274 -8.11 3.83 4.07
N SER A 275 -6.97 3.18 3.81
CA SER A 275 -5.89 3.78 3.03
C SER A 275 -6.29 4.02 1.57
N ASP A 276 -5.58 4.93 0.90
CA ASP A 276 -5.89 5.27 -0.49
C ASP A 276 -5.74 4.08 -1.44
N ASP A 277 -4.90 3.11 -1.10
CA ASP A 277 -4.71 1.85 -1.82
C ASP A 277 -5.60 0.70 -1.30
N ALA A 278 -6.52 1.00 -0.38
CA ALA A 278 -7.45 0.09 0.27
C ALA A 278 -6.81 -1.07 1.06
N ASP A 279 -5.50 -1.04 1.32
CA ASP A 279 -4.79 -2.13 2.00
C ASP A 279 -4.79 -2.04 3.52
N SER A 280 -4.74 -0.84 4.08
CA SER A 280 -4.67 -0.63 5.52
C SER A 280 -5.99 -0.09 6.03
N ILE A 281 -6.49 -0.71 7.10
CA ILE A 281 -7.73 -0.34 7.75
C ILE A 281 -7.44 -0.09 9.22
N ALA A 282 -7.81 1.11 9.70
CA ALA A 282 -7.78 1.40 11.13
C ALA A 282 -9.21 1.36 11.68
N VAL A 283 -9.38 0.85 12.90
CA VAL A 283 -10.67 0.84 13.60
C VAL A 283 -10.48 1.24 15.05
N CYS A 284 -11.14 2.30 15.48
CA CYS A 284 -11.29 2.64 16.90
C CYS A 284 -12.55 1.98 17.44
N CYS A 285 -12.45 1.25 18.54
CA CYS A 285 -13.55 0.54 19.19
C CYS A 285 -13.90 1.18 20.55
N GLY A 286 -15.16 1.06 20.96
CA GLY A 286 -15.66 1.66 22.20
C GLY A 286 -15.22 0.99 23.51
N ASN A 287 -14.39 -0.06 23.43
CA ASN A 287 -13.70 -0.69 24.57
C ASN A 287 -12.25 -0.17 24.73
N ASP A 288 -11.96 1.03 24.22
CA ASP A 288 -10.64 1.69 24.24
C ASP A 288 -9.58 1.00 23.37
N GLU A 289 -10.00 0.19 22.40
CA GLU A 289 -9.10 -0.58 21.54
C GLU A 289 -8.96 0.05 20.15
N LEU A 290 -7.73 0.13 19.66
CA LEU A 290 -7.41 0.48 18.27
C LEU A 290 -6.90 -0.78 17.56
N LEU A 291 -7.47 -1.04 16.39
CA LEU A 291 -7.02 -2.09 15.49
C LEU A 291 -6.41 -1.45 14.25
N MET A 292 -5.28 -1.98 13.81
CA MET A 292 -4.84 -1.87 12.42
C MET A 292 -4.94 -3.25 11.78
N CYS A 293 -5.62 -3.30 10.66
CA CYS A 293 -5.84 -4.48 9.86
C CYS A 293 -5.26 -4.26 8.47
N ARG A 294 -4.77 -5.35 7.86
CA ARG A 294 -4.49 -5.42 6.43
C ARG A 294 -5.65 -6.06 5.70
N ASN A 295 -6.03 -5.46 4.58
CA ASN A 295 -7.10 -5.90 3.69
C ASN A 295 -6.59 -6.87 2.64
N TYR A 296 -6.92 -8.15 2.83
CA TYR A 296 -6.53 -9.21 1.92
C TYR A 296 -7.60 -9.51 0.88
N PHE A 297 -8.66 -8.71 0.74
CA PHE A 297 -9.67 -8.91 -0.31
C PHE A 297 -9.37 -8.15 -1.61
N MET A 298 -8.11 -7.76 -1.83
CA MET A 298 -7.61 -7.26 -3.12
C MET A 298 -7.73 -8.33 -4.22
N GLN A 299 -7.99 -7.95 -5.47
CA GLN A 299 -7.86 -8.88 -6.59
C GLN A 299 -6.39 -9.36 -6.69
N PRO A 300 -6.12 -10.65 -7.01
CA PRO A 300 -4.77 -11.21 -7.06
C PRO A 300 -3.78 -10.39 -7.90
N GLU A 301 -4.22 -9.83 -9.01
CA GLU A 301 -3.41 -8.97 -9.90
C GLU A 301 -2.94 -7.68 -9.21
N GLN A 302 -3.80 -7.05 -8.40
CA GLN A 302 -3.47 -5.85 -7.63
C GLN A 302 -2.49 -6.17 -6.49
N ARG A 303 -2.60 -7.36 -5.88
CA ARG A 303 -1.62 -7.85 -4.88
C ARG A 303 -0.24 -8.04 -5.50
N VAL A 304 -0.18 -8.60 -6.71
CA VAL A 304 1.07 -8.84 -7.44
C VAL A 304 1.68 -7.53 -7.93
N GLN A 305 0.88 -6.63 -8.53
CA GLN A 305 1.36 -5.30 -8.93
C GLN A 305 1.89 -4.49 -7.74
N ARG A 306 1.26 -4.61 -6.57
CA ARG A 306 1.74 -3.99 -5.33
C ARG A 306 2.98 -4.67 -4.75
N ALA A 307 3.06 -5.99 -4.75
CA ALA A 307 4.27 -6.70 -4.36
C ALA A 307 5.44 -6.31 -5.25
N LEU A 308 5.23 -6.20 -6.57
CA LEU A 308 6.22 -5.72 -7.53
C LEU A 308 6.59 -4.24 -7.30
N ARG A 309 5.62 -3.35 -7.01
CA ARG A 309 5.87 -1.94 -6.69
C ARG A 309 6.66 -1.77 -5.38
N LEU A 310 6.26 -2.45 -4.31
CA LEU A 310 6.95 -2.42 -3.00
C LEU A 310 8.33 -3.08 -3.04
N ILE A 311 8.54 -4.08 -3.90
CA ILE A 311 9.87 -4.65 -4.20
C ILE A 311 10.74 -3.61 -4.92
N ASN A 312 10.16 -2.82 -5.82
CA ASN A 312 10.88 -1.76 -6.56
C ASN A 312 11.16 -0.51 -5.70
N GLU A 313 10.33 -0.21 -4.69
CA GLU A 313 10.43 0.98 -3.82
C GLU A 313 11.29 0.78 -2.56
N ARG A 314 12.01 -0.35 -2.42
CA ARG A 314 12.96 -0.67 -1.33
C ARG A 314 12.43 -0.74 0.11
N ASP A 315 11.15 -0.51 0.41
CA ASP A 315 10.78 -0.20 1.81
C ASP A 315 10.37 -1.36 2.74
N TYR A 316 9.83 -2.52 2.32
CA TYR A 316 9.47 -3.59 3.29
C TYR A 316 9.57 -5.02 2.73
N ALA A 317 10.75 -5.38 2.24
CA ALA A 317 10.95 -6.60 1.45
C ALA A 317 10.78 -7.94 2.19
N SER A 318 10.78 -7.97 3.54
CA SER A 318 10.64 -9.21 4.32
C SER A 318 9.19 -9.65 4.55
N LEU A 319 8.24 -8.71 4.71
CA LEU A 319 6.82 -9.04 4.90
C LEU A 319 6.09 -9.32 3.58
N SER A 320 6.46 -8.65 2.49
CA SER A 320 5.80 -8.80 1.18
C SER A 320 6.04 -10.17 0.52
N LEU A 321 7.17 -10.80 0.79
CA LEU A 321 7.47 -12.17 0.36
C LEU A 321 6.69 -13.23 1.16
N GLN A 322 6.39 -12.96 2.44
CA GLN A 322 5.54 -13.86 3.24
C GLN A 322 4.08 -13.86 2.74
N VAL A 323 3.63 -12.75 2.17
CA VAL A 323 2.31 -12.64 1.52
C VAL A 323 2.25 -13.44 0.21
N LEU A 324 3.28 -13.32 -0.65
CA LEU A 324 3.39 -14.13 -1.89
C LEU A 324 3.53 -15.64 -1.62
N ALA A 325 4.20 -16.00 -0.52
CA ALA A 325 4.38 -17.39 -0.10
C ALA A 325 3.10 -18.04 0.47
N ARG A 326 2.11 -17.23 0.91
CA ARG A 326 0.84 -17.69 1.52
C ARG A 326 -0.36 -17.63 0.56
N SER A 327 -0.17 -17.16 -0.68
CA SER A 327 -1.24 -16.99 -1.67
C SER A 327 -1.46 -18.20 -2.60
N SER A 328 -2.65 -18.24 -3.23
CA SER A 328 -3.17 -19.33 -4.07
C SER A 328 -2.27 -19.72 -5.25
N ALA A 329 -2.55 -20.88 -5.88
CA ALA A 329 -1.79 -21.41 -7.01
C ALA A 329 -1.61 -20.41 -8.18
N GLU A 330 -2.60 -19.54 -8.43
CA GLU A 330 -2.54 -18.50 -9.46
C GLU A 330 -1.50 -17.41 -9.16
N SER A 331 -1.30 -17.04 -7.88
CA SER A 331 -0.32 -16.02 -7.49
C SER A 331 1.12 -16.47 -7.75
N LEU A 332 1.35 -17.78 -7.67
CA LEU A 332 2.62 -18.39 -8.05
C LEU A 332 2.82 -18.36 -9.56
N THR A 333 1.78 -18.64 -10.34
CA THR A 333 1.84 -18.58 -11.81
C THR A 333 2.20 -17.18 -12.30
N THR A 334 1.63 -16.14 -11.69
CA THR A 334 1.93 -14.75 -12.08
C THR A 334 3.32 -14.29 -11.67
N LEU A 335 3.81 -14.69 -10.49
CA LEU A 335 5.21 -14.45 -10.09
C LEU A 335 6.17 -15.15 -11.06
N VAL A 336 5.85 -16.39 -11.42
CA VAL A 336 6.60 -17.16 -12.42
C VAL A 336 6.64 -16.43 -13.76
N ASN A 337 5.51 -15.92 -14.25
CA ASN A 337 5.45 -15.16 -15.50
C ASN A 337 6.23 -13.83 -15.41
N ALA A 338 6.13 -13.09 -14.31
CA ALA A 338 6.88 -11.85 -14.12
C ALA A 338 8.40 -12.06 -14.12
N VAL A 339 8.88 -13.15 -13.50
CA VAL A 339 10.30 -13.50 -13.53
C VAL A 339 10.71 -13.95 -14.94
N LYS A 340 9.89 -14.77 -15.63
CA LYS A 340 10.13 -15.19 -17.02
C LYS A 340 10.29 -14.00 -17.97
N ASP A 341 9.35 -13.05 -17.92
CA ASP A 341 9.29 -11.91 -18.83
C ASP A 341 10.37 -10.84 -18.52
N GLY A 342 11.21 -11.06 -17.50
CA GLY A 342 12.30 -10.16 -17.14
C GLY A 342 11.87 -8.82 -16.57
N THR A 343 10.61 -8.73 -16.13
CA THR A 343 10.05 -7.53 -15.47
C THR A 343 10.64 -7.31 -14.07
N VAL A 344 11.32 -8.32 -13.52
CA VAL A 344 11.96 -8.27 -12.21
C VAL A 344 13.35 -7.62 -12.31
N GLN A 345 13.52 -6.49 -11.61
CA GLN A 345 14.81 -5.80 -11.53
C GLN A 345 15.90 -6.68 -10.90
N GLU A 346 17.16 -6.44 -11.29
CA GLU A 346 18.31 -7.25 -10.88
C GLU A 346 18.52 -7.28 -9.35
N SER A 347 18.28 -6.16 -8.67
CA SER A 347 18.35 -6.07 -7.20
C SER A 347 17.35 -6.98 -6.48
N SER A 348 16.29 -7.42 -7.17
CA SER A 348 15.19 -8.18 -6.61
C SER A 348 15.44 -9.69 -6.61
N TYR A 349 16.48 -10.18 -7.30
CA TYR A 349 16.84 -11.60 -7.31
C TYR A 349 17.27 -12.11 -5.92
N LYS A 350 17.85 -11.26 -5.08
CA LYS A 350 18.21 -11.61 -3.68
C LYS A 350 16.98 -11.98 -2.85
N LEU A 351 15.81 -11.46 -3.22
CA LEU A 351 14.54 -11.68 -2.54
C LEU A 351 13.90 -12.99 -2.96
N ILE A 352 14.00 -13.35 -4.25
CA ILE A 352 13.61 -14.68 -4.75
C ILE A 352 14.36 -15.78 -3.97
N GLY A 353 15.67 -15.58 -3.75
CA GLY A 353 16.49 -16.50 -2.97
C GLY A 353 16.09 -16.66 -1.50
N LYS A 354 15.14 -15.88 -0.98
CA LYS A 354 14.60 -16.00 0.40
C LYS A 354 13.27 -16.73 0.46
N LEU A 355 12.68 -17.14 -0.67
CA LEU A 355 11.42 -17.87 -0.70
C LEU A 355 11.50 -19.23 0.05
N PRO A 356 10.36 -19.75 0.54
CA PRO A 356 10.28 -21.12 1.04
C PRO A 356 10.70 -22.13 -0.03
N GLU A 357 11.29 -23.24 0.37
CA GLU A 357 11.91 -24.21 -0.56
C GLU A 357 10.93 -24.78 -1.59
N GLN A 358 9.69 -25.12 -1.18
CA GLN A 358 8.66 -25.60 -2.10
C GLN A 358 8.29 -24.55 -3.17
N THR A 359 8.18 -23.29 -2.75
CA THR A 359 7.88 -22.15 -3.63
C THR A 359 9.03 -21.88 -4.58
N LEU A 360 10.25 -21.85 -4.04
CA LEU A 360 11.48 -21.64 -4.80
C LEU A 360 11.69 -22.76 -5.83
N SER A 361 11.41 -24.01 -5.46
CA SER A 361 11.49 -25.16 -6.36
C SER A 361 10.51 -25.04 -7.53
N ARG A 362 9.27 -24.59 -7.30
CA ARG A 362 8.30 -24.35 -8.39
C ARG A 362 8.74 -23.23 -9.33
N VAL A 363 9.25 -22.14 -8.77
CA VAL A 363 9.74 -20.98 -9.54
C VAL A 363 10.94 -21.37 -10.42
N ILE A 364 11.90 -22.11 -9.85
CA ILE A 364 13.06 -22.62 -10.58
C ILE A 364 12.66 -23.67 -11.62
N GLY A 365 11.77 -24.61 -11.26
CA GLY A 365 11.29 -25.64 -12.18
C GLY A 365 10.59 -25.05 -13.41
N ALA A 366 9.79 -23.99 -13.22
CA ALA A 366 9.17 -23.29 -14.33
C ALA A 366 10.19 -22.59 -15.24
N MET A 367 11.27 -22.01 -14.70
CA MET A 367 12.34 -21.41 -15.52
C MET A 367 13.14 -22.45 -16.32
N VAL A 368 13.30 -23.66 -15.76
CA VAL A 368 13.97 -24.79 -16.43
C VAL A 368 13.09 -25.37 -17.55
N LEU A 369 11.78 -25.48 -17.33
CA LEU A 369 10.82 -26.04 -18.29
C LEU A 369 10.47 -25.06 -19.42
N ASP A 370 10.31 -23.77 -19.10
CA ASP A 370 9.86 -22.74 -20.06
C ASP A 370 11.03 -21.87 -20.58
N ASP A 371 12.27 -22.37 -20.49
CA ASP A 371 13.36 -21.93 -21.36
C ASP A 371 13.81 -20.45 -21.17
N ALA A 372 13.97 -20.01 -19.90
CA ALA A 372 14.37 -18.64 -19.53
C ALA A 372 15.81 -18.54 -18.97
N PRO A 373 16.86 -18.82 -19.77
CA PRO A 373 18.24 -18.99 -19.29
C PRO A 373 18.85 -17.71 -18.69
N GLY A 374 18.47 -16.52 -19.17
CA GLY A 374 18.98 -15.26 -18.66
C GLY A 374 18.51 -14.92 -17.23
N GLN A 375 17.33 -15.38 -16.85
CA GLN A 375 16.77 -15.14 -15.51
C GLN A 375 17.25 -16.21 -14.53
N LEU A 376 17.38 -17.45 -15.00
CA LEU A 376 18.04 -18.51 -14.25
C LEU A 376 19.51 -18.17 -13.95
N PHE A 377 20.21 -17.55 -14.92
CA PHE A 377 21.56 -16.98 -14.75
C PHE A 377 21.61 -15.98 -13.57
N ARG A 378 20.66 -15.04 -13.49
CA ARG A 378 20.59 -14.06 -12.40
C ARG A 378 20.30 -14.71 -11.04
N CYS A 379 19.46 -15.76 -11.00
CA CYS A 379 19.23 -16.54 -9.78
C CYS A 379 20.51 -17.21 -9.27
N LEU A 380 21.23 -17.92 -10.15
CA LEU A 380 22.47 -18.62 -9.80
C LEU A 380 23.58 -17.65 -9.37
N ALA A 381 23.72 -16.51 -10.04
CA ALA A 381 24.68 -15.47 -9.65
C ALA A 381 24.37 -14.87 -8.26
N THR A 382 23.10 -14.86 -7.85
CA THR A 382 22.66 -14.14 -6.65
C THR A 382 22.53 -15.02 -5.39
N PHE A 383 22.06 -16.26 -5.52
CA PHE A 383 21.81 -17.17 -4.38
C PHE A 383 22.13 -18.64 -4.71
N TYR A 384 23.28 -18.86 -5.35
CA TYR A 384 23.78 -20.16 -5.81
C TYR A 384 23.49 -21.35 -4.88
N MET A 385 23.86 -21.26 -3.60
CA MET A 385 23.76 -22.38 -2.64
C MET A 385 22.34 -22.94 -2.49
N ARG A 386 21.31 -22.10 -2.68
CA ARG A 386 19.91 -22.54 -2.63
C ARG A 386 19.33 -22.84 -4.01
N ALA A 387 19.78 -22.14 -5.05
CA ALA A 387 19.28 -22.31 -6.40
C ALA A 387 19.78 -23.60 -7.06
N LEU A 388 21.07 -23.91 -6.91
CA LEU A 388 21.71 -25.01 -7.65
C LEU A 388 21.07 -26.38 -7.38
N PRO A 389 20.82 -26.80 -6.12
CA PRO A 389 20.24 -28.12 -5.87
C PRO A 389 18.86 -28.29 -6.55
N LEU A 390 18.07 -27.22 -6.57
CA LEU A 390 16.75 -27.19 -7.20
C LEU A 390 16.84 -27.20 -8.73
N VAL A 391 17.79 -26.47 -9.31
CA VAL A 391 18.06 -26.53 -10.76
C VAL A 391 18.46 -27.94 -11.16
N LEU A 392 19.41 -28.55 -10.45
CA LEU A 392 19.88 -29.91 -10.74
C LEU A 392 18.76 -30.95 -10.60
N GLN A 393 17.89 -30.79 -9.61
CA GLN A 393 16.73 -31.65 -9.42
C GLN A 393 15.78 -31.60 -10.63
N HIS A 394 15.45 -30.42 -11.14
CA HIS A 394 14.53 -30.26 -12.27
C HIS A 394 15.17 -30.64 -13.61
N VAL A 395 16.44 -30.29 -13.82
CA VAL A 395 17.22 -30.67 -15.01
C VAL A 395 17.45 -32.19 -15.08
N GLY A 396 17.55 -32.86 -13.92
CA GLY A 396 17.61 -34.32 -13.83
C GLY A 396 16.35 -35.01 -14.35
N ASN A 397 15.20 -34.33 -14.34
CA ASN A 397 13.92 -34.86 -14.83
C ASN A 397 13.70 -34.61 -16.34
N LEU A 398 14.58 -33.86 -17.01
CA LEU A 398 14.52 -33.64 -18.46
C LEU A 398 15.06 -34.85 -19.23
N ASP A 399 14.60 -35.03 -20.47
CA ASP A 399 15.24 -35.97 -21.42
C ASP A 399 16.64 -35.47 -21.85
N ASP A 400 17.44 -36.36 -22.44
CA ASP A 400 18.84 -36.07 -22.78
C ASP A 400 18.99 -34.91 -23.79
N GLY A 401 18.05 -34.75 -24.72
CA GLY A 401 18.09 -33.67 -25.72
C GLY A 401 17.75 -32.31 -25.12
N ALA A 402 16.68 -32.23 -24.33
CA ALA A 402 16.28 -31.02 -23.59
C ALA A 402 17.35 -30.62 -22.57
N ARG A 403 17.97 -31.60 -21.91
CA ARG A 403 19.07 -31.36 -20.96
C ARG A 403 20.30 -30.76 -21.64
N GLN A 404 20.70 -31.28 -22.80
CA GLN A 404 21.82 -30.74 -23.57
C GLN A 404 21.54 -29.32 -24.10
N ASN A 405 20.32 -29.06 -24.59
CA ASN A 405 19.90 -27.73 -25.04
C ASN A 405 19.93 -26.70 -23.89
N PHE A 406 19.43 -27.09 -22.71
CA PHE A 406 19.48 -26.27 -21.51
C PHE A 406 20.91 -25.86 -21.12
N TYR A 407 21.85 -26.83 -21.10
CA TYR A 407 23.24 -26.53 -20.78
C TYR A 407 23.91 -25.61 -21.81
N GLY A 408 23.64 -25.81 -23.11
CA GLY A 408 24.16 -24.95 -24.18
C GLY A 408 23.72 -23.49 -24.01
N ARG A 409 22.45 -23.26 -23.69
CA ARG A 409 21.90 -21.90 -23.47
C ARG A 409 22.40 -21.24 -22.19
N LEU A 410 22.53 -22.01 -21.12
CA LEU A 410 23.10 -21.51 -19.87
C LEU A 410 24.56 -21.08 -20.06
N ALA A 411 25.32 -21.81 -20.88
CA ALA A 411 26.69 -21.43 -21.26
C ALA A 411 26.72 -20.13 -22.06
N VAL A 412 25.82 -19.93 -23.04
CA VAL A 412 25.68 -18.66 -23.78
C VAL A 412 25.38 -17.49 -22.82
N ALA A 413 24.42 -17.68 -21.90
CA ALA A 413 24.06 -16.65 -20.93
C ALA A 413 25.23 -16.30 -19.99
N ALA A 414 26.00 -17.30 -19.55
CA ALA A 414 27.19 -17.09 -18.73
C ALA A 414 28.29 -16.31 -19.46
N VAL A 415 28.55 -16.64 -20.74
CA VAL A 415 29.52 -15.92 -21.59
C VAL A 415 29.10 -14.47 -21.81
N ARG A 416 27.81 -14.22 -22.11
CA ARG A 416 27.28 -12.86 -22.29
C ARG A 416 27.27 -12.05 -21.00
N GLY A 417 27.10 -12.70 -19.84
CA GLY A 417 27.04 -12.08 -18.52
C GLY A 417 28.40 -11.77 -17.87
N LYS A 418 29.52 -12.27 -18.44
CA LYS A 418 30.90 -12.04 -17.94
C LYS A 418 31.13 -12.39 -16.44
N ASP A 419 30.46 -13.41 -15.89
CA ASP A 419 30.62 -13.79 -14.47
C ASP A 419 31.53 -15.03 -14.29
N ALA A 420 32.71 -14.81 -13.69
CA ALA A 420 33.73 -15.83 -13.44
C ALA A 420 33.26 -17.02 -12.58
N ARG A 421 32.39 -16.76 -11.60
CA ARG A 421 31.95 -17.77 -10.61
C ARG A 421 31.05 -18.83 -11.24
N LEU A 422 30.49 -18.53 -12.41
CA LEU A 422 29.60 -19.42 -13.14
C LEU A 422 30.33 -20.39 -14.07
N PHE A 423 31.55 -20.05 -14.50
CA PHE A 423 32.47 -21.00 -15.14
C PHE A 423 32.91 -22.07 -14.14
N ASP A 424 33.16 -21.68 -12.88
CA ASP A 424 33.39 -22.61 -11.78
C ASP A 424 32.16 -23.49 -11.51
N LEU A 425 30.93 -22.97 -11.68
CA LEU A 425 29.68 -23.75 -11.59
C LEU A 425 29.56 -24.81 -12.67
N LEU A 426 29.83 -24.45 -13.93
CA LEU A 426 29.76 -25.40 -15.05
C LEU A 426 30.81 -26.49 -14.86
N GLY A 427 31.99 -26.11 -14.34
CA GLY A 427 33.00 -27.04 -13.83
C GLY A 427 32.49 -27.92 -12.70
N LEU A 428 31.83 -27.36 -11.67
CA LEU A 428 31.29 -28.05 -10.48
C LEU A 428 30.10 -28.97 -10.77
N ILE A 429 29.21 -28.58 -11.69
CA ILE A 429 28.09 -29.40 -12.19
C ILE A 429 28.63 -30.63 -12.92
N HIS A 430 29.75 -30.50 -13.62
CA HIS A 430 30.49 -31.64 -14.19
C HIS A 430 31.30 -32.42 -13.13
N LEU A 431 31.82 -31.74 -12.10
CA LEU A 431 32.57 -32.32 -10.97
C LEU A 431 31.71 -33.25 -10.11
N HIS A 432 30.40 -33.05 -10.08
CA HIS A 432 29.45 -33.97 -9.43
C HIS A 432 29.27 -35.31 -10.19
N ARG A 433 29.94 -35.48 -11.34
CA ARG A 433 30.15 -36.78 -12.01
C ARG A 433 31.61 -37.28 -11.99
N GLY A 434 32.50 -36.58 -11.27
CA GLY A 434 33.84 -37.06 -10.95
C GLY A 434 34.76 -37.24 -12.15
N GLU A 435 35.30 -36.14 -12.70
CA GLU A 435 36.51 -36.16 -13.52
C GLU A 435 37.07 -34.72 -13.63
N LEU A 436 38.32 -34.49 -13.22
CA LEU A 436 39.05 -33.28 -13.56
C LEU A 436 40.28 -33.62 -14.43
N VAL A 437 40.45 -32.85 -15.51
CA VAL A 437 41.70 -32.60 -16.29
C VAL A 437 42.15 -33.60 -17.37
N PRO A 438 41.25 -34.29 -18.07
CA PRO A 438 41.28 -34.17 -19.55
C PRO A 438 39.93 -33.75 -20.15
N ALA A 439 38.88 -33.70 -19.32
CA ALA A 439 37.50 -33.47 -19.74
C ALA A 439 37.22 -32.04 -20.22
N VAL A 440 37.89 -31.00 -19.71
CA VAL A 440 37.70 -29.61 -20.21
C VAL A 440 38.31 -29.43 -21.60
N LYS A 441 39.44 -30.12 -21.87
CA LYS A 441 40.06 -30.16 -23.19
C LYS A 441 39.26 -31.05 -24.15
N ARG A 442 38.76 -32.18 -23.66
CA ARG A 442 37.80 -33.06 -24.35
C ARG A 442 36.38 -32.50 -24.45
N PHE A 443 35.95 -31.51 -23.67
CA PHE A 443 34.63 -30.90 -23.81
C PHE A 443 34.61 -29.99 -25.04
N PHE A 444 35.72 -29.32 -25.34
CA PHE A 444 35.91 -28.62 -26.61
C PHE A 444 36.31 -29.56 -27.78
N GLU A 445 36.95 -30.71 -27.52
CA GLU A 445 37.29 -31.71 -28.57
C GLU A 445 36.22 -32.81 -28.80
N ALA A 446 35.26 -32.99 -27.88
CA ALA A 446 34.23 -34.04 -27.84
C ALA A 446 32.82 -33.50 -27.57
N VAL A 447 32.54 -32.25 -27.96
CA VAL A 447 31.32 -32.00 -28.75
C VAL A 447 31.50 -32.81 -30.02
N SER A 448 31.22 -34.12 -29.94
CA SER A 448 31.03 -34.93 -31.13
C SER A 448 29.88 -34.28 -31.88
N MET A 449 30.22 -33.69 -33.02
CA MET A 449 29.29 -33.03 -33.94
C MET A 449 28.26 -34.00 -34.56
N GLU A 450 28.20 -35.26 -34.10
CA GLU A 450 27.38 -36.30 -34.69
C GLU A 450 26.05 -36.55 -33.96
N ASN A 451 25.87 -36.13 -32.70
CA ASN A 451 24.66 -36.48 -31.91
C ASN A 451 24.02 -35.31 -31.13
N CYS A 452 24.44 -34.06 -31.36
CA CYS A 452 23.82 -32.91 -30.70
C CYS A 452 22.64 -32.41 -31.54
N PRO A 453 21.42 -32.25 -30.99
CA PRO A 453 20.27 -31.74 -31.75
C PRO A 453 20.58 -30.32 -32.28
N GLU A 454 20.22 -30.05 -33.54
CA GLU A 454 20.58 -28.80 -34.26
C GLU A 454 20.43 -27.48 -33.45
N PRO A 455 19.38 -27.27 -32.63
CA PRO A 455 19.23 -26.05 -31.84
C PRO A 455 20.35 -25.85 -30.80
N ALA A 456 20.84 -26.93 -30.19
CA ALA A 456 21.91 -26.86 -29.19
C ALA A 456 23.28 -26.58 -29.85
N MET A 457 23.49 -27.07 -31.07
CA MET A 457 24.68 -26.81 -31.87
C MET A 457 24.84 -25.32 -32.21
N GLU A 458 23.74 -24.64 -32.54
CA GLU A 458 23.76 -23.22 -32.88
C GLU A 458 24.10 -22.35 -31.66
N HIS A 459 23.51 -22.66 -30.49
CA HIS A 459 23.86 -21.98 -29.24
C HIS A 459 25.31 -22.21 -28.82
N LEU A 460 25.85 -23.42 -29.03
CA LEU A 460 27.27 -23.71 -28.75
C LEU A 460 28.21 -22.99 -29.73
N ARG A 461 27.81 -22.80 -30.99
CA ARG A 461 28.53 -21.95 -31.96
C ARG A 461 28.50 -20.49 -31.54
N GLU A 462 27.34 -19.96 -31.17
CA GLU A 462 27.20 -18.59 -30.65
C GLU A 462 28.05 -18.36 -29.39
N ALA A 463 28.06 -19.32 -28.46
CA ALA A 463 28.90 -19.25 -27.26
C ALA A 463 30.39 -19.20 -27.63
N ARG A 464 30.81 -20.01 -28.62
CA ARG A 464 32.19 -20.06 -29.11
C ARG A 464 32.60 -18.76 -29.81
N GLU A 465 31.74 -18.19 -30.64
CA GLU A 465 31.98 -16.91 -31.30
C GLU A 465 32.03 -15.75 -30.29
N ALA A 466 31.12 -15.71 -29.32
CA ALA A 466 31.13 -14.73 -28.24
C ALA A 466 32.39 -14.86 -27.36
N LEU A 467 32.87 -16.09 -27.14
CA LEU A 467 34.11 -16.36 -26.41
C LEU A 467 35.34 -15.87 -27.18
N GLU A 468 35.41 -16.10 -28.50
CA GLU A 468 36.51 -15.61 -29.35
C GLU A 468 36.50 -14.07 -29.47
N GLN A 469 35.32 -13.45 -29.54
CA GLN A 469 35.19 -11.98 -29.47
C GLN A 469 35.61 -11.42 -28.11
N ALA A 470 35.32 -12.12 -27.02
CA ALA A 470 35.71 -11.71 -25.67
C ALA A 470 37.23 -11.82 -25.43
N LYS A 471 37.91 -12.81 -26.02
CA LYS A 471 39.38 -12.93 -26.00
C LYS A 471 40.10 -11.73 -26.63
N ALA A 472 39.47 -11.06 -27.60
CA ALA A 472 40.04 -9.87 -28.23
C ALA A 472 40.07 -8.63 -27.30
N THR A 473 39.34 -8.67 -26.18
CA THR A 473 39.37 -7.64 -25.14
C THR A 473 40.22 -8.10 -23.96
N SER A 474 41.28 -7.35 -23.61
CA SER A 474 42.32 -7.77 -22.65
C SER A 474 41.88 -8.00 -21.19
N GLU A 475 40.58 -7.93 -20.89
CA GLU A 475 40.02 -8.25 -19.57
C GLU A 475 39.87 -9.77 -19.34
N VAL A 476 39.79 -10.57 -20.41
CA VAL A 476 39.53 -12.01 -20.31
C VAL A 476 40.79 -12.81 -19.97
N ASP A 477 41.98 -12.39 -20.38
CA ASP A 477 43.24 -13.08 -20.03
C ASP A 477 43.50 -13.14 -18.52
N LYS A 478 43.10 -12.10 -17.76
CA LYS A 478 43.21 -12.10 -16.29
C LYS A 478 42.23 -13.08 -15.63
N LEU A 479 41.03 -13.22 -16.20
CA LEU A 479 40.05 -14.21 -15.76
C LEU A 479 40.50 -15.63 -16.11
N PHE A 480 41.12 -15.82 -17.28
CA PHE A 480 41.64 -17.11 -17.74
C PHE A 480 42.87 -17.60 -16.95
N THR A 481 43.75 -16.69 -16.53
CA THR A 481 44.94 -17.06 -15.73
C THR A 481 44.58 -17.50 -14.30
N THR A 482 43.37 -17.18 -13.83
CA THR A 482 42.83 -17.69 -12.57
C THR A 482 42.08 -19.01 -12.77
N PHE A 483 41.76 -19.36 -14.02
CA PHE A 483 40.94 -20.50 -14.42
C PHE A 483 41.77 -21.72 -14.86
N VAL A 484 43.01 -21.51 -15.33
CA VAL A 484 44.06 -22.56 -15.47
C VAL A 484 44.69 -22.81 -14.12
#